data_AF-A0A060BL40-F1
#
_entry.id   AF-A0A060BL40-F1
#
_cell.length_a   1.000
_cell.length_b   1.000
_cell.length_c   1.000
_cell.angle_alpha   90.00
_cell.angle_beta   90.00
_cell.angle_gamma   90.00
#
_symmetry.space_group_name_H-M   'P 1'
#
loop_
_entity.id
_entity.type
_entity.pdbx_description
1 polymer ?
#
loop_
_entity_poly.entity_id
_entity_poly.type
_entity_poly.pdbx_seq_one_letter_code
_entity_poly.pdbx_strand_id
1 'polypeptide(L)'
;MLTSLYQNNPDEDITVYVLHTSLTAENFQELSAQAGPFGNRVVSLPVPLHYVEQMPQLERWPLILYARCMAVELLPPDMDRVLSLDVDLIVRKPLRALYDTPMDDAYVVACE
;
A
#
# COMPACT_ATOMS: atom_id res chain seq x y z
N MET A 1 4.02 -10.36 4.09
CA MET A 1 2.71 -9.91 3.60
C MET A 1 2.47 -10.18 2.10
N LEU A 2 3.25 -9.63 1.15
CA LEU A 2 2.92 -9.68 -0.30
C LEU A 2 2.72 -11.08 -0.90
N THR A 3 3.54 -12.07 -0.57
CA THR A 3 3.30 -13.46 -1.03
C THR A 3 1.89 -13.93 -0.67
N SER A 4 1.45 -13.68 0.57
CA SER A 4 0.11 -14.10 1.03
C SER A 4 -0.99 -13.32 0.34
N LEU A 5 -0.76 -12.04 -0.01
CA LEU A 5 -1.68 -11.25 -0.80
C LEU A 5 -1.88 -11.88 -2.18
N TYR A 6 -0.81 -12.15 -2.92
CA TYR A 6 -0.91 -12.67 -4.28
C TYR A 6 -1.47 -14.10 -4.34
N GLN A 7 -1.01 -14.98 -3.44
CA GLN A 7 -1.48 -16.37 -3.39
C GLN A 7 -2.97 -16.51 -3.11
N ASN A 8 -3.55 -15.60 -2.34
CA ASN A 8 -4.97 -15.65 -1.96
C ASN A 8 -5.87 -14.82 -2.88
N ASN A 9 -5.31 -14.21 -3.93
CA ASN A 9 -6.04 -13.41 -4.92
C ASN A 9 -5.54 -13.77 -6.35
N PRO A 10 -5.63 -15.05 -6.77
CA PRO A 10 -4.99 -15.52 -8.00
C PRO A 10 -5.61 -14.98 -9.30
N ASP A 11 -6.88 -14.57 -9.25
CA ASP A 11 -7.63 -14.07 -10.40
C ASP A 11 -7.65 -12.52 -10.48
N GLU A 12 -6.84 -11.87 -9.64
CA GLU A 12 -6.82 -10.41 -9.49
C GLU A 12 -5.56 -9.79 -10.10
N ASP A 13 -5.72 -8.70 -10.85
CA ASP A 13 -4.60 -7.85 -11.28
C ASP A 13 -4.29 -6.84 -10.18
N ILE A 14 -3.29 -7.16 -9.34
CA ILE A 14 -2.92 -6.36 -8.18
C ILE A 14 -1.69 -5.52 -8.51
N THR A 15 -1.86 -4.19 -8.41
CA THR A 15 -0.74 -3.24 -8.36
C THR A 15 -0.54 -2.75 -6.92
N VAL A 16 0.61 -3.07 -6.33
CA VAL A 16 0.97 -2.66 -4.98
C VAL A 16 1.81 -1.39 -5.03
N TYR A 17 1.28 -0.30 -4.50
CA TYR A 17 2.01 0.94 -4.30
C TYR A 17 2.69 0.92 -2.93
N VAL A 18 4.02 0.99 -2.92
CA VAL A 18 4.81 0.97 -1.68
C VAL A 18 5.27 2.39 -1.38
N LEU A 19 4.69 2.97 -0.34
CA LEU A 19 5.17 4.24 0.22
C LEU A 19 6.41 3.98 1.08
N HIS A 20 7.49 4.69 0.80
CA HIS A 20 8.75 4.50 1.55
C HIS A 20 9.63 5.75 1.56
N THR A 21 10.57 5.79 2.49
CA THR A 21 11.60 6.84 2.57
C THR A 21 13.01 6.34 2.28
N SER A 22 13.21 5.01 2.26
CA SER A 22 14.55 4.41 2.27
C SER A 22 14.72 3.14 1.44
N LEU A 23 13.67 2.65 0.76
CA LEU A 23 13.80 1.46 -0.07
C LEU A 23 14.54 1.79 -1.36
N THR A 24 15.46 0.91 -1.74
CA THR A 24 16.34 1.10 -2.90
C THR A 24 15.77 0.46 -4.15
N ALA A 25 16.37 0.75 -5.30
CA ALA A 25 16.05 0.07 -6.55
C ALA A 25 16.23 -1.45 -6.46
N GLU A 26 17.24 -1.92 -5.73
CA GLU A 26 17.48 -3.36 -5.49
C GLU A 26 16.32 -3.99 -4.69
N ASN A 27 15.80 -3.31 -3.66
CA ASN A 27 14.61 -3.79 -2.95
C ASN A 27 13.42 -3.92 -3.90
N PHE A 28 13.19 -2.96 -4.79
CA PHE A 28 12.09 -3.05 -5.76
C PHE A 28 12.30 -4.11 -6.84
N GLN A 29 13.55 -4.46 -7.17
CA GLN A 29 13.83 -5.61 -8.03
C GLN A 29 13.40 -6.92 -7.37
N GLU A 30 13.72 -7.11 -6.08
CA GLU A 30 13.28 -8.28 -5.32
C GLU A 30 11.76 -8.36 -5.19
N LEU A 31 11.11 -7.24 -4.85
CA LEU A 31 9.65 -7.16 -4.75
C LEU A 31 8.96 -7.44 -6.09
N SER A 32 9.53 -6.94 -7.20
CA SER A 32 9.00 -7.20 -8.54
C SER A 32 9.19 -8.66 -8.95
N ALA A 33 10.33 -9.27 -8.61
CA ALA A 33 10.58 -10.70 -8.85
C ALA A 33 9.62 -11.59 -8.05
N GLN A 34 9.20 -11.16 -6.86
CA GLN A 34 8.18 -11.83 -6.05
C GLN A 34 6.78 -11.72 -6.66
N ALA A 35 6.44 -10.58 -7.27
CA ALA A 35 5.11 -10.32 -7.83
C ALA A 35 4.91 -10.95 -9.23
N GLY A 36 5.97 -10.99 -10.04
CA GLY A 36 5.94 -11.46 -11.43
C GLY A 36 5.31 -12.83 -11.66
N PRO A 37 5.60 -13.88 -10.85
CA PRO A 37 4.98 -15.19 -10.97
C PRO A 37 3.45 -15.20 -10.83
N PHE A 38 2.88 -14.15 -10.23
CA PHE A 38 1.44 -13.98 -10.04
C PHE A 38 0.81 -13.01 -11.04
N GLY A 39 1.59 -12.47 -11.99
CA GLY A 39 1.11 -11.43 -12.92
C GLY A 39 0.93 -10.04 -12.27
N ASN A 40 1.29 -9.90 -11.00
CA ASN A 40 1.09 -8.69 -10.19
C ASN A 40 2.27 -7.73 -10.29
N ARG A 41 2.06 -6.48 -9.87
CA ARG A 41 3.04 -5.39 -9.99
C ARG A 41 3.31 -4.73 -8.65
N VAL A 42 4.52 -4.19 -8.52
CA VAL A 42 4.91 -3.34 -7.38
C VAL A 42 5.45 -2.02 -7.91
N VAL A 43 4.95 -0.91 -7.37
CA VAL A 43 5.30 0.44 -7.77
C VAL A 43 5.90 1.19 -6.57
N SER A 44 7.03 1.83 -6.81
CA SER A 44 7.72 2.67 -5.82
C SER A 44 7.07 4.04 -5.72
N LEU A 45 6.60 4.41 -4.52
CA LEU A 45 6.15 5.75 -4.17
C LEU A 45 7.08 6.33 -3.09
N PRO A 46 8.21 6.94 -3.47
CA PRO A 46 9.08 7.58 -2.49
C PRO A 46 8.36 8.79 -1.87
N VAL A 47 8.37 8.89 -0.53
CA VAL A 47 7.80 10.01 0.21
C VAL A 47 8.87 11.10 0.31
N PRO A 48 8.66 12.29 -0.27
CA PRO A 48 9.63 13.37 -0.16
C PRO A 48 9.77 13.84 1.30
N LEU A 49 11.01 14.05 1.76
CA LEU A 49 11.29 14.37 3.16
C LEU A 49 10.59 15.65 3.65
N HIS A 50 10.40 16.65 2.78
CA HIS A 50 9.73 17.91 3.16
C HIS A 50 8.28 17.71 3.63
N TYR A 51 7.59 16.68 3.16
CA TYR A 51 6.23 16.36 3.60
C TYR A 51 6.17 15.92 5.06
N VAL A 52 7.29 15.41 5.56
CA VAL A 52 7.35 14.76 6.85
C VAL A 52 8.20 15.52 7.88
N GLU A 53 9.16 16.33 7.44
CA GLU A 53 10.01 17.14 8.31
C GLU A 53 9.24 18.11 9.22
N GLN A 54 8.05 18.54 8.80
CA GLN A 54 7.20 19.46 9.55
C GLN A 54 6.19 18.75 10.46
N MET A 55 6.12 17.41 10.39
CA MET A 55 5.18 16.63 11.18
C MET A 55 5.72 16.39 12.60
N PRO A 56 4.85 16.32 13.62
CA PRO A 56 5.27 16.01 14.98
C PRO A 56 5.97 14.65 15.03
N GLN A 57 7.26 14.66 15.33
CA GLN A 57 8.00 13.45 15.65
C GLN A 57 7.62 13.00 17.05
N LEU A 58 6.69 12.06 17.13
CA LEU A 58 6.35 11.40 18.39
C LEU A 58 7.33 10.24 18.55
N GLU A 59 8.02 10.15 19.69
CA GLU A 59 9.04 9.10 19.98
C GLU A 59 8.59 7.66 19.67
N ARG A 60 7.28 7.41 19.69
CA ARG A 60 6.67 6.09 19.50
C ARG A 60 6.11 5.83 18.09
N TRP A 61 6.03 6.86 17.25
CA TRP A 61 5.34 6.77 15.96
C TRP A 61 6.28 7.19 14.85
N PRO A 62 6.81 6.23 14.07
CA PRO A 62 7.65 6.56 12.95
C PRO A 62 6.87 7.40 11.95
N LEU A 63 7.59 8.33 11.36
CA LEU A 63 7.16 9.31 10.38
C LEU A 63 6.31 8.73 9.22
N ILE A 64 6.58 7.46 8.88
CA ILE A 64 5.85 6.71 7.86
C ILE A 64 4.36 6.53 8.16
N LEU A 65 3.92 6.68 9.41
CA LEU A 65 2.51 6.59 9.76
C LEU A 65 1.69 7.76 9.21
N TYR A 66 2.30 8.95 9.14
CA TYR A 66 1.71 10.09 8.45
C TYR A 66 1.68 9.91 6.93
N ALA A 67 2.51 9.02 6.37
CA ALA A 67 2.51 8.76 4.93
C ALA A 67 1.19 8.22 4.42
N ARG A 68 0.39 7.54 5.26
CA ARG A 68 -0.98 7.13 4.89
C ARG A 68 -1.88 8.33 4.58
N CYS A 69 -1.77 9.40 5.37
CA CYS A 69 -2.54 10.63 5.13
C CYS A 69 -2.14 11.33 3.83
N MET A 70 -0.87 11.16 3.42
CA MET A 70 -0.30 11.81 2.23
C MET A 70 -0.35 10.92 0.99
N ALA A 71 -0.74 9.65 1.13
CA ALA A 71 -0.85 8.72 0.03
C ALA A 71 -1.74 9.27 -1.09
N VAL A 72 -2.79 10.01 -0.74
CA VAL A 72 -3.71 10.64 -1.70
C VAL A 72 -2.99 11.59 -2.67
N GLU A 73 -1.92 12.27 -2.24
CA GLU A 73 -1.14 13.17 -3.11
C GLU A 73 -0.06 12.45 -3.94
N LEU A 74 0.34 11.25 -3.53
CA LEU A 74 1.40 10.47 -4.18
C LEU A 74 0.85 9.42 -5.16
N LEU A 75 -0.41 9.03 -4.99
CA LEU A 75 -1.09 8.08 -5.85
C LEU A 75 -1.49 8.73 -7.19
N PRO A 76 -1.64 7.93 -8.27
CA PRO A 76 -2.18 8.43 -9.53
C PRO A 76 -3.49 9.21 -9.37
N PRO A 77 -3.65 10.36 -10.05
CA PRO A 77 -4.80 11.26 -9.86
C PRO A 77 -6.11 10.70 -10.42
N ASP A 78 -6.03 9.67 -11.27
CA ASP A 78 -7.15 8.95 -11.87
C ASP A 78 -7.57 7.72 -11.07
N MET A 79 -7.00 7.51 -9.87
CA MET A 79 -7.36 6.39 -9.02
C MET A 79 -8.61 6.68 -8.19
N ASP A 80 -9.67 5.90 -8.43
CA ASP A 80 -10.94 6.04 -7.74
C ASP A 80 -10.95 5.44 -6.32
N ARG A 81 -10.16 4.37 -6.09
CA ARG A 81 -10.16 3.60 -4.83
C ARG A 81 -8.86 2.85 -4.60
N VAL A 82 -8.41 2.83 -3.35
CA VAL A 82 -7.26 2.03 -2.88
C VAL A 82 -7.62 1.26 -1.61
N LEU A 83 -7.06 0.05 -1.45
CA LEU A 83 -7.08 -0.70 -0.20
C LEU A 83 -5.72 -0.57 0.48
N SER A 84 -5.68 0.14 1.61
CA SER A 84 -4.48 0.27 2.43
C SER A 84 -4.26 -1.00 3.27
N LEU A 85 -3.05 -1.54 3.24
CA LEU A 85 -2.66 -2.77 3.94
C LEU A 85 -1.35 -2.56 4.69
N ASP A 86 -1.29 -3.03 5.93
CA ASP A 86 -0.08 -3.00 6.73
C ASP A 86 0.90 -4.12 6.37
N VAL A 87 2.18 -3.89 6.62
CA VAL A 87 3.25 -4.83 6.24
C VAL A 87 3.33 -6.06 7.15
N ASP A 88 2.73 -5.96 8.34
CA ASP A 88 2.75 -6.98 9.40
C ASP A 88 1.54 -7.94 9.36
N LEU A 89 0.66 -7.82 8.36
CA LEU A 89 -0.44 -8.75 8.17
C LEU A 89 -0.11 -9.96 7.29
N ILE A 90 -0.94 -10.99 7.42
CA ILE A 90 -0.99 -12.16 6.53
C ILE A 90 -2.39 -12.25 5.94
N VAL A 91 -2.48 -12.13 4.61
CA VAL A 91 -3.74 -12.29 3.89
C VAL A 91 -4.05 -13.79 3.79
N ARG A 92 -5.21 -14.21 4.30
CA ARG A 92 -5.62 -15.63 4.34
C ARG A 92 -6.81 -15.96 3.43
N LYS A 93 -7.42 -14.95 2.84
CA LYS A 93 -8.63 -15.05 2.01
C LYS A 93 -8.60 -13.98 0.91
N PRO A 94 -9.37 -14.17 -0.17
CA PRO A 94 -9.55 -13.15 -1.19
C PRO A 94 -10.02 -11.82 -0.58
N LEU A 95 -9.50 -10.71 -1.10
CA LEU A 95 -9.79 -9.36 -0.63
C LEU A 95 -10.85 -8.65 -1.48
N ARG A 96 -11.26 -9.23 -2.61
CA ARG A 96 -12.27 -8.66 -3.53
C ARG A 96 -13.51 -8.14 -2.80
N ALA A 97 -14.09 -8.93 -1.91
CA ALA A 97 -15.27 -8.54 -1.14
C ALA A 97 -15.01 -7.33 -0.21
N LEU A 98 -13.82 -7.23 0.38
CA LEU A 98 -13.43 -6.06 1.18
C LEU A 98 -13.20 -4.85 0.28
N TYR A 99 -12.47 -5.02 -0.82
CA TYR A 99 -12.18 -3.97 -1.80
C TYR A 99 -13.45 -3.39 -2.41
N ASP A 100 -14.47 -4.21 -2.68
CA ASP A 100 -15.75 -3.79 -3.28
C ASP A 100 -16.78 -3.28 -2.26
N THR A 101 -16.42 -3.19 -0.97
CA THR A 101 -17.36 -2.73 0.06
C THR A 101 -17.95 -1.36 -0.32
N PRO A 102 -19.29 -1.19 -0.32
CA PRO A 102 -19.90 0.10 -0.59
C PRO A 102 -19.35 1.16 0.36
N MET A 103 -18.91 2.30 -0.21
CA MET A 103 -18.41 3.43 0.58
C MET A 103 -19.48 4.51 0.75
N ASP A 104 -20.53 4.52 -0.07
CA ASP A 104 -21.57 5.56 -0.08
C ASP A 104 -20.95 6.98 0.01
N ASP A 105 -21.35 7.78 1.00
CA ASP A 105 -20.80 9.13 1.25
C ASP A 105 -19.55 9.12 2.17
N ALA A 106 -19.05 7.93 2.56
CA ALA A 106 -17.90 7.81 3.45
C ALA A 106 -16.56 7.88 2.68
N TYR A 107 -15.60 8.63 3.23
CA TYR A 107 -14.25 8.72 2.67
C TYR A 107 -13.42 7.45 2.89
N VAL A 108 -13.69 6.69 3.96
CA VAL A 108 -12.92 5.50 4.36
C VAL A 108 -13.86 4.47 4.98
N VAL A 109 -13.63 3.20 4.65
CA VAL A 109 -14.21 2.04 5.34
C VAL A 109 -13.05 1.22 5.91
N ALA A 110 -13.14 0.86 7.19
CA ALA A 110 -12.07 0.16 7.90
C ALA A 110 -12.64 -0.95 8.80
N CYS A 111 -11.77 -1.90 9.18
CA CYS A 111 -12.06 -2.93 10.16
C CYS A 111 -11.15 -2.73 11.39
N GLU A 112 -11.66 -3.08 12.58
CA GLU A 112 -10.91 -3.10 13.84
C GLU A 112 -10.16 -4.42 14.05
#